data_AF-A0A9W8JTU8-F1
#
_entry.id   AF-A0A9W8JTU8-F1
#
_cell.length_a   1.000
_cell.length_b   1.000
_cell.length_c   1.000
_cell.angle_alpha   90.00
_cell.angle_beta   90.00
_cell.angle_gamma   90.00
#
_symmetry.space_group_name_H-M   'P 1'
#
loop_
_entity.id
_entity.type
_entity.pdbx_description
1 polymer ?
#
loop_
_entity_poly.entity_id
_entity_poly.type
_entity_poly.pdbx_seq_one_letter_code
_entity_poly.pdbx_strand_id
1 'polypeptide(L)'
;MHDLAARYAPPNPYLVVQWRMETVDPGVLEDCARNLVDLLVRLLRDIELGADITTVWFASDYPHPISQQVPTTTQTPLVAKSGTFKDFDVRHDAAIEILKKSFHQQGELGEWKLTDFIESFELDKRGETELTQDLGVFGILDKLVSKNASLFVSGSGQCSRKR
;
A
#
# COMPACT_ATOMS: atom_id res chain seq x y z
N MET A 1 7.86 -19.02 2.95
CA MET A 1 7.43 -17.82 2.20
C MET A 1 5.91 -17.75 1.99
N HIS A 2 5.25 -18.79 1.46
CA HIS A 2 3.77 -18.76 1.32
C HIS A 2 3.04 -18.66 2.67
N ASP A 3 3.45 -19.45 3.66
CA ASP A 3 2.86 -19.40 5.01
C ASP A 3 3.09 -18.05 5.71
N LEU A 4 4.23 -17.42 5.40
CA LEU A 4 4.59 -16.10 5.92
C LEU A 4 3.74 -15.01 5.28
N ALA A 5 3.50 -15.05 3.97
CA ALA A 5 2.59 -14.13 3.30
C ALA A 5 1.15 -14.31 3.80
N ALA A 6 0.69 -15.55 3.99
CA ALA A 6 -0.64 -15.85 4.53
C ALA A 6 -0.82 -15.31 5.97
N ARG A 7 0.25 -15.32 6.77
CA ARG A 7 0.24 -14.78 8.14
C ARG A 7 -0.02 -13.27 8.20
N TYR A 8 0.49 -12.51 7.22
CA TYR A 8 0.34 -11.05 7.19
C TYR A 8 -0.82 -10.58 6.31
N ALA A 9 -1.35 -11.41 5.42
CA ALA A 9 -2.48 -11.06 4.59
C ALA A 9 -3.74 -10.79 5.44
N PRO A 10 -4.64 -9.89 4.99
CA PRO A 10 -5.95 -9.73 5.63
C PRO A 10 -6.72 -11.07 5.68
N PRO A 11 -7.42 -11.37 6.80
CA PRO A 11 -8.11 -12.65 6.97
C PRO A 11 -9.41 -12.76 6.17
N ASN A 12 -10.01 -11.63 5.78
CA ASN A 12 -11.21 -11.53 4.96
C ASN A 12 -10.84 -11.11 3.53
N PRO A 13 -11.76 -11.25 2.55
CA PRO A 13 -11.59 -10.64 1.22
C PRO A 13 -11.06 -9.21 1.28
N TYR A 14 -10.06 -8.92 0.45
CA TYR A 14 -9.38 -7.64 0.43
C TYR A 14 -9.04 -7.23 -1.00
N LEU A 15 -8.93 -5.92 -1.17
CA LEU A 15 -8.45 -5.31 -2.41
C LEU A 15 -6.98 -4.97 -2.25
N VAL A 16 -6.18 -5.26 -3.27
CA VAL A 16 -4.79 -4.83 -3.36
C VAL A 16 -4.67 -3.69 -4.35
N VAL A 17 -3.92 -2.66 -3.95
CA VAL A 17 -3.39 -1.63 -4.85
C VAL A 17 -1.91 -1.88 -5.00
N GLN A 18 -1.46 -2.13 -6.23
CA GLN A 18 -0.04 -2.17 -6.57
C GLN A 18 0.37 -0.86 -7.26
N TRP A 19 1.20 -0.07 -6.57
CA TRP A 19 1.69 1.20 -7.11
C TRP A 19 3.19 1.39 -6.85
N ARG A 20 3.99 1.23 -7.91
CA ARG A 20 5.43 1.53 -7.92
C ARG A 20 5.62 2.99 -8.32
N MET A 21 5.89 3.84 -7.33
CA MET A 21 6.03 5.28 -7.52
C MET A 21 7.41 5.63 -8.08
N GLU A 22 8.43 4.77 -7.90
CA GLU A 22 9.83 5.03 -8.32
C GLU A 22 10.04 5.31 -9.81
N THR A 23 9.06 4.98 -10.66
CA THR A 23 9.13 5.12 -12.12
C THR A 23 8.09 6.08 -12.69
N VAL A 24 7.27 6.69 -11.83
CA VAL A 24 6.23 7.64 -12.22
C VAL A 24 6.83 9.04 -12.21
N ASP A 25 6.46 9.87 -13.18
CA ASP A 25 6.86 11.27 -13.17
C ASP A 25 6.31 11.94 -11.89
N PRO A 26 7.18 12.47 -11.02
CA PRO A 26 6.72 13.09 -9.78
C PRO A 26 5.71 14.23 -9.99
N GLY A 27 5.73 14.89 -11.17
CA GLY A 27 4.78 15.95 -11.51
C GLY A 27 3.33 15.49 -11.68
N VAL A 28 3.08 14.18 -11.83
CA VAL A 28 1.71 13.64 -11.99
C VAL A 28 1.25 12.78 -10.80
N LEU A 29 2.09 12.60 -9.77
CA LEU A 29 1.80 11.69 -8.66
C LEU A 29 0.53 12.05 -7.90
N GLU A 30 0.27 13.34 -7.67
CA GLU A 30 -0.96 13.78 -6.98
C GLU A 30 -2.22 13.47 -7.81
N ASP A 31 -2.20 13.71 -9.12
CA ASP A 31 -3.31 13.36 -10.01
C ASP A 31 -3.53 11.85 -10.05
N CYS A 32 -2.45 11.07 -10.06
CA CYS A 32 -2.50 9.62 -9.96
C CYS A 32 -3.13 9.15 -8.65
N ALA A 33 -2.81 9.80 -7.52
CA ALA A 33 -3.43 9.49 -6.23
C ALA A 33 -4.93 9.82 -6.22
N ARG A 34 -5.35 10.98 -6.75
CA ARG A 34 -6.77 11.35 -6.85
C ARG A 34 -7.56 10.37 -7.71
N ASN A 35 -7.03 10.02 -8.88
CA ASN A 35 -7.65 9.04 -9.77
C ASN A 35 -7.73 7.65 -9.13
N LEU A 36 -6.71 7.26 -8.36
CA LEU A 36 -6.73 6.02 -7.57
C LEU A 36 -7.84 6.06 -6.53
N VAL A 37 -8.00 7.15 -5.78
CA VAL A 37 -9.10 7.33 -4.81
C VAL A 37 -10.46 7.19 -5.51
N ASP A 38 -10.68 7.90 -6.62
CA ASP A 38 -11.93 7.84 -7.38
C ASP A 38 -12.24 6.42 -7.89
N LEU A 39 -11.21 5.66 -8.28
CA LEU A 39 -11.35 4.28 -8.69
C LEU A 39 -11.72 3.38 -7.51
N LEU A 40 -11.02 3.54 -6.38
CA LEU A 40 -11.29 2.77 -5.16
C LEU A 40 -12.71 3.02 -4.64
N VAL A 41 -13.18 4.28 -4.63
CA VAL A 41 -14.56 4.62 -4.27
C VAL A 41 -15.56 3.88 -5.14
N ARG A 42 -15.33 3.83 -6.46
CA ARG A 42 -16.20 3.09 -7.39
C ARG A 42 -16.18 1.59 -7.15
N LEU A 43 -15.00 0.99 -6.97
CA LEU A 43 -14.87 -0.45 -6.79
C LEU A 43 -15.42 -0.94 -5.44
N LEU A 44 -15.14 -0.21 -4.37
CA LEU A 44 -15.49 -0.64 -3.01
C LEU A 44 -16.97 -0.37 -2.67
N ARG A 45 -17.61 0.62 -3.30
CA ARG A 45 -19.05 0.88 -3.13
C ARG A 45 -19.93 0.08 -4.08
N ASP A 46 -19.33 -0.59 -5.07
CA ASP A 46 -20.06 -1.48 -5.95
C ASP A 46 -20.55 -2.71 -5.16
N ILE A 47 -21.83 -3.06 -5.32
CA ILE A 47 -22.48 -4.09 -4.50
C ILE A 47 -22.00 -5.50 -4.81
N GLU A 48 -21.42 -5.75 -6.00
CA GLU A 48 -20.90 -7.05 -6.39
C GLU A 48 -19.39 -7.12 -6.18
N LEU A 49 -18.66 -6.10 -6.63
CA LEU A 49 -17.19 -6.09 -6.56
C LEU A 49 -16.68 -5.81 -5.14
N GLY A 50 -17.28 -4.85 -4.44
CA GLY A 50 -16.87 -4.42 -3.11
C GLY A 50 -17.41 -5.30 -1.98
N ALA A 51 -18.27 -6.27 -2.29
CA ALA A 51 -18.88 -7.16 -1.31
C ALA A 51 -17.80 -7.82 -0.42
N ASP A 52 -18.01 -7.75 0.90
CA ASP A 52 -17.14 -8.33 1.93
C ASP A 52 -15.70 -7.77 2.01
N ILE A 53 -15.35 -6.80 1.16
CA ILE A 53 -14.05 -6.13 1.22
C ILE A 53 -14.07 -5.09 2.33
N THR A 54 -13.24 -5.29 3.34
CA THR A 54 -13.07 -4.38 4.49
C THR A 54 -11.67 -3.78 4.57
N THR A 55 -10.72 -4.32 3.82
CA THR A 55 -9.31 -3.93 3.86
C THR A 55 -8.77 -3.67 2.46
N VAL A 56 -8.03 -2.57 2.32
CA VAL A 56 -7.23 -2.21 1.17
C VAL A 56 -5.76 -2.36 1.54
N TRP A 57 -5.07 -3.24 0.83
CA TRP A 57 -3.64 -3.49 0.98
C TRP A 57 -2.85 -2.69 -0.05
N PHE A 58 -1.98 -1.79 0.42
CA PHE A 58 -1.17 -0.93 -0.43
C PHE A 58 0.24 -1.49 -0.64
N ALA A 59 0.44 -2.18 -1.76
CA ALA A 59 1.72 -2.74 -2.18
C ALA A 59 2.50 -1.69 -3.00
N SER A 60 3.40 -0.97 -2.33
CA SER A 60 4.18 0.13 -2.92
C SER A 60 5.67 0.07 -2.53
N ASP A 61 6.50 0.73 -3.33
CA ASP A 61 7.90 1.03 -3.02
C ASP A 61 8.06 2.23 -2.05
N TYR A 62 6.96 2.87 -1.64
CA TYR A 62 6.95 3.92 -0.63
C TYR A 62 7.50 3.44 0.73
N PRO A 63 8.48 4.15 1.33
CA PRO A 63 9.29 3.65 2.44
C PRO A 63 8.67 3.86 3.83
N HIS A 64 7.57 4.61 3.93
CA HIS A 64 6.89 4.85 5.20
C HIS A 64 5.60 4.02 5.32
N PRO A 65 5.16 3.70 6.55
CA PRO A 65 3.85 3.08 6.76
C PRO A 65 2.72 3.90 6.11
N ILE A 66 1.79 3.20 5.48
CA ILE A 66 0.66 3.84 4.80
C ILE A 66 -0.49 4.17 5.76
N SER A 67 -0.63 3.39 6.83
CA SER A 67 -1.67 3.57 7.83
C SER A 67 -1.32 4.69 8.81
N GLN A 68 -2.35 5.31 9.36
CA GLN A 68 -2.25 6.39 10.34
C GLN A 68 -2.22 5.89 11.78
N GLN A 69 -2.40 4.58 11.98
CA GLN A 69 -2.46 3.98 13.32
C GLN A 69 -1.08 3.87 13.97
N VAL A 70 0.00 3.94 13.20
CA VAL A 70 1.37 4.01 13.72
C VAL A 70 1.78 5.48 13.78
N PRO A 71 2.00 6.05 14.99
CA PRO A 71 2.57 7.37 15.10
C PRO A 71 3.92 7.37 14.38
N THR A 72 4.12 8.28 13.44
CA THR A 72 5.41 8.54 12.81
C THR A 72 6.32 9.17 13.87
N THR A 73 6.74 8.36 14.85
CA THR A 73 7.82 8.76 15.73
C THR A 73 9.06 8.96 14.87
N THR A 74 9.83 10.00 15.17
CA THR A 74 11.05 10.46 14.49
C THR A 74 12.20 9.43 14.43
N GLN A 75 11.90 8.14 14.62
CA GLN A 75 12.84 7.03 14.72
C GLN A 75 12.40 5.76 13.99
N THR A 76 11.33 5.76 13.18
CA THR A 76 11.11 4.62 12.27
C THR A 76 12.18 4.67 11.19
N PRO A 77 13.11 3.69 11.11
CA PRO A 77 14.13 3.70 10.06
C PRO A 77 13.43 3.70 8.71
N LEU A 78 13.93 4.48 7.75
CA LEU A 78 13.49 4.41 6.37
C LEU A 78 13.66 2.96 5.89
N VAL A 79 12.56 2.21 5.79
CA VAL A 79 12.62 0.86 5.23
C VAL A 79 12.49 1.01 3.72
N ALA A 80 13.63 1.17 3.05
CA ALA A 80 13.66 1.21 1.60
C ALA A 80 13.21 -0.14 1.03
N LYS A 81 11.93 -0.29 0.68
CA LYS A 81 11.36 -1.51 0.07
C LYS A 81 11.93 -1.83 -1.33
N SER A 82 12.75 -0.93 -1.88
CA SER A 82 13.36 -1.03 -3.20
C SER A 82 14.70 -0.31 -3.22
N GLY A 83 15.77 -0.99 -3.64
CA GLY A 83 17.10 -0.36 -3.82
C GLY A 83 17.17 0.63 -5.00
N THR A 84 16.12 0.70 -5.82
CA THR A 84 16.00 1.60 -6.98
C THR A 84 15.24 2.89 -6.68
N PHE A 85 14.66 3.03 -5.50
CA PHE A 85 13.92 4.25 -5.14
C PHE A 85 14.86 5.33 -4.61
N LYS A 86 15.60 5.96 -5.54
CA LYS A 86 16.62 6.98 -5.23
C LYS A 86 16.11 8.41 -5.34
N ASP A 87 15.05 8.63 -6.12
CA ASP A 87 14.48 9.96 -6.42
C ASP A 87 13.20 10.23 -5.63
N PHE A 88 13.17 9.77 -4.37
CA PHE A 88 12.08 10.05 -3.44
C PHE A 88 12.12 11.53 -2.99
N ASP A 89 10.97 12.18 -3.01
CA ASP A 89 10.83 13.57 -2.60
C ASP A 89 9.43 13.89 -2.06
N VAL A 90 9.21 15.17 -1.71
CA VAL A 90 7.97 15.69 -1.15
C VAL A 90 6.72 15.45 -2.00
N ARG A 91 6.85 15.20 -3.30
CA ARG A 91 5.70 14.93 -4.19
C ARG A 91 5.15 13.53 -4.00
N HIS A 92 6.02 12.60 -3.61
CA HIS A 92 5.61 11.25 -3.22
C HIS A 92 4.80 11.30 -1.92
N ASP A 93 5.29 12.04 -0.92
CA ASP A 93 4.56 12.27 0.32
C ASP A 93 3.21 12.92 0.06
N ALA A 94 3.16 13.97 -0.77
CA ALA A 94 1.91 14.65 -1.11
C ALA A 94 0.87 13.70 -1.73
N ALA A 95 1.29 12.84 -2.65
CA ALA A 95 0.43 11.84 -3.27
C ALA A 95 -0.06 10.79 -2.26
N ILE A 96 0.81 10.32 -1.38
CA ILE A 96 0.42 9.39 -0.31
C ILE A 96 -0.52 10.05 0.70
N GLU A 97 -0.32 11.32 1.04
CA GLU A 97 -1.21 12.05 1.93
C GLU A 97 -2.61 12.24 1.35
N ILE A 98 -2.75 12.39 0.02
CA ILE A 98 -4.07 12.35 -0.63
C ILE A 98 -4.76 11.01 -0.39
N LEU A 99 -4.04 9.90 -0.60
CA LEU A 99 -4.57 8.56 -0.37
C LEU A 99 -4.92 8.34 1.10
N LYS A 100 -4.03 8.68 2.03
CA LYS A 100 -4.30 8.59 3.48
C LYS A 100 -5.53 9.39 3.89
N LYS A 101 -5.68 10.61 3.38
CA LYS A 101 -6.84 11.50 3.64
C LYS A 101 -8.17 10.86 3.26
N SER A 102 -8.23 10.10 2.18
CA SER A 102 -9.48 9.46 1.78
C SER A 102 -9.91 8.35 2.75
N PHE A 103 -8.98 7.70 3.45
CA PHE A 103 -9.26 6.63 4.43
C PHE A 103 -9.41 7.12 5.88
N HIS A 104 -9.30 8.43 6.15
CA HIS A 104 -9.70 8.95 7.45
C HIS A 104 -11.19 8.69 7.72
N GLN A 105 -11.60 8.71 8.99
CA GLN A 105 -12.98 8.52 9.42
C GLN A 105 -14.01 9.45 8.72
N GLN A 106 -13.59 10.63 8.26
CA GLN A 106 -14.44 11.58 7.52
C GLN A 106 -14.15 11.60 6.01
N GLY A 107 -13.23 10.77 5.53
CA GLY A 107 -12.89 10.63 4.13
C GLY A 107 -13.85 9.72 3.38
N GLU A 108 -13.81 9.78 2.05
CA GLU A 108 -14.70 9.03 1.15
C GLU A 108 -14.62 7.50 1.29
N LEU A 109 -13.48 7.03 1.82
CA LEU A 109 -13.13 5.63 2.06
C LEU A 109 -12.98 5.31 3.55
N GLY A 110 -13.53 6.15 4.44
CA GLY A 110 -13.38 6.01 5.90
C GLY A 110 -13.98 4.73 6.52
N GLU A 111 -14.78 3.97 5.76
CA GLU A 111 -15.35 2.68 6.16
C GLU A 111 -14.38 1.50 5.98
N TRP A 112 -13.32 1.68 5.18
CA TRP A 112 -12.33 0.64 4.88
C TRP A 112 -11.03 0.88 5.63
N LYS A 113 -10.32 -0.21 5.97
CA LYS A 113 -8.97 -0.13 6.51
C LYS A 113 -7.96 -0.01 5.37
N LEU A 114 -7.06 0.97 5.44
CA LEU A 114 -5.85 1.01 4.62
C LEU A 114 -4.68 0.41 5.41
N THR A 115 -3.94 -0.51 4.81
CA THR A 115 -2.78 -1.14 5.44
C THR A 115 -1.69 -1.48 4.42
N ASP A 116 -0.48 -1.76 4.89
CA ASP A 116 0.61 -2.28 4.08
C ASP A 116 1.41 -3.35 4.84
N PHE A 117 2.44 -3.88 4.17
CA PHE A 117 3.30 -4.87 4.80
C PHE A 117 4.07 -4.32 6.00
N ILE A 118 4.55 -3.07 5.97
CA ILE A 118 5.31 -2.49 7.08
C ILE A 118 4.44 -2.49 8.34
N GLU A 119 3.23 -1.94 8.25
CA GLU A 119 2.33 -1.91 9.40
C GLU A 119 1.98 -3.32 9.88
N SER A 120 1.63 -4.22 8.95
CA SER A 120 1.25 -5.61 9.30
C SER A 120 2.38 -6.35 10.01
N PHE A 121 3.63 -6.07 9.62
CA PHE A 121 4.83 -6.62 10.25
C PHE A 121 5.10 -5.98 11.61
N GLU A 122 5.02 -4.65 11.73
CA GLU A 122 5.25 -3.93 13.00
C GLU A 122 4.24 -4.29 14.09
N LEU A 123 2.99 -4.57 13.70
CA LEU A 123 1.94 -5.00 14.63
C LEU A 123 2.13 -6.45 15.09
N ASP A 124 2.88 -7.27 14.34
CA ASP A 124 3.15 -8.65 14.72
C ASP A 124 4.31 -8.74 15.72
N LYS A 125 3.95 -8.76 17.01
CA LYS A 125 4.89 -8.95 18.13
C LYS A 125 5.65 -10.28 18.12
N ARG A 126 5.32 -11.19 17.20
CA ARG A 126 5.99 -12.48 16.97
C ARG A 126 6.85 -12.46 15.70
N GLY A 127 7.14 -11.28 15.15
CA GLY A 127 7.89 -11.11 13.90
C GLY A 127 9.31 -11.70 13.99
N GLU A 128 9.73 -12.39 12.93
CA GLU A 128 11.09 -12.88 12.78
C GLU A 128 12.00 -11.70 12.43
N THR A 129 12.83 -11.27 13.39
CA THR A 129 13.77 -10.14 13.23
C THR A 129 14.75 -10.33 12.06
N GLU A 130 15.04 -11.58 11.66
CA GLU A 130 15.95 -11.87 10.54
C GLU A 130 15.39 -11.44 9.17
N LEU A 131 14.07 -11.47 8.98
CA LEU A 131 13.44 -11.07 7.70
C LEU A 131 13.60 -9.57 7.41
N THR A 132 13.84 -8.75 8.44
CA THR A 132 14.05 -7.30 8.29
C THR A 132 15.41 -6.95 7.70
N GLN A 133 16.34 -7.92 7.63
CA GLN A 133 17.69 -7.69 7.13
C GLN A 133 17.78 -7.68 5.60
N ASP A 134 16.76 -8.21 4.89
CA ASP A 134 16.69 -8.22 3.43
C ASP A 134 15.46 -7.43 2.94
N LEU A 135 15.72 -6.21 2.47
CA LEU A 135 14.72 -5.30 1.91
C LEU A 135 13.97 -5.90 0.70
N GLY A 136 14.61 -6.82 -0.04
CA GLY A 136 13.99 -7.53 -1.15
C GLY A 136 12.88 -8.47 -0.72
N VAL A 137 12.93 -8.98 0.51
CA VAL A 137 11.92 -9.88 1.08
C VAL A 137 10.58 -9.18 1.22
N PHE A 138 10.56 -7.91 1.63
CA PHE A 138 9.32 -7.15 1.81
C PHE A 138 8.58 -7.00 0.48
N GLY A 139 9.32 -6.66 -0.59
CA GLY A 139 8.75 -6.59 -1.94
C GLY A 139 8.29 -7.95 -2.48
N ILE A 140 8.89 -9.06 -2.07
CA ILE A 140 8.43 -10.42 -2.42
C ILE A 140 7.15 -10.77 -1.64
N LEU A 141 7.11 -10.47 -0.35
CA LEU A 141 5.95 -10.76 0.49
C LEU A 141 4.74 -9.93 0.07
N ASP A 142 4.92 -8.65 -0.26
CA ASP A 142 3.86 -7.82 -0.85
C ASP A 142 3.25 -8.47 -2.10
N LYS A 143 4.08 -9.02 -2.99
CA LYS A 143 3.61 -9.73 -4.19
C LYS A 143 2.88 -11.04 -3.86
N LEU A 144 3.32 -11.76 -2.83
CA LEU A 144 2.66 -13.00 -2.41
C LEU A 144 1.31 -12.73 -1.76
N VAL A 145 1.21 -11.68 -0.92
CA VAL A 145 -0.08 -11.19 -0.42
C VAL A 145 -0.95 -10.76 -1.61
N SER A 146 -0.39 -9.97 -2.53
CA SER A 146 -1.12 -9.52 -3.74
C SER A 146 -1.77 -10.63 -4.55
N LYS A 147 -1.14 -11.81 -4.63
CA LYS A 147 -1.67 -12.95 -5.39
C LYS A 147 -2.95 -13.53 -4.82
N ASN A 148 -3.22 -13.34 -3.54
CA ASN A 148 -4.37 -13.93 -2.84
C ASN A 148 -5.51 -12.91 -2.63
N ALA A 149 -5.40 -11.71 -3.21
CA ALA A 149 -6.43 -10.69 -3.10
C ALA A 149 -7.65 -11.02 -3.95
N SER A 150 -8.83 -10.60 -3.48
CA SER A 150 -10.11 -10.78 -4.19
C SER A 150 -10.24 -9.78 -5.34
N LEU A 151 -9.69 -8.57 -5.16
CA LEU A 151 -9.58 -7.56 -6.20
C LEU A 151 -8.16 -7.03 -6.30
N PHE A 152 -7.74 -6.70 -7.51
CA PHE A 152 -6.39 -6.21 -7.79
C PHE A 152 -6.45 -4.97 -8.68
N VAL A 153 -5.94 -3.86 -8.15
CA VAL A 153 -5.79 -2.58 -8.85
C VAL A 153 -4.30 -2.38 -9.13
N SER A 154 -3.99 -2.12 -10.40
CA SER A 154 -2.64 -1.74 -10.81
C SER A 154 -2.66 -0.38 -11.49
N GLY A 155 -1.55 0.34 -11.40
CA GLY A 155 -1.43 1.64 -12.05
C GLY A 155 -1.54 1.52 -13.58
N SER A 156 -2.19 2.51 -14.20
CA SER A 156 -2.40 2.58 -15.64
C SER A 156 -1.69 3.79 -16.26
N GLY A 157 -1.34 3.68 -17.54
CA GLY A 157 -0.82 4.80 -18.34
C GLY A 157 0.40 5.46 -17.72
N GLN A 158 0.27 6.75 -17.37
CA GLN A 158 1.33 7.55 -16.76
C GLN A 158 1.50 7.33 -15.25
N CYS A 159 0.55 6.64 -14.60
CA CYS A 159 0.55 6.35 -13.16
C CYS A 159 1.21 5.01 -12.82
N SER A 160 1.84 4.36 -13.79
CA SER A 160 2.66 3.17 -13.57
C SER A 160 3.90 3.20 -14.45
N ARG A 161 4.79 2.23 -14.19
CA ARG A 161 6.02 2.02 -14.96
C ARG A 161 5.70 1.97 -16.46
N LYS A 162 6.22 2.95 -17.22
CA LYS A 162 6.27 2.87 -18.67
C LYS A 162 7.13 1.64 -19.04
N ARG A 163 6.54 0.70 -19.77
CA ARG A 163 7.27 -0.45 -20.33
C ARG A 163 8.17 0.00 -21.47
#